data_AF-A0A0S4VTP3-F1
#
_entry.id   AF-A0A0S4VTP3-F1
#
_cell.length_a   1.000
_cell.length_b   1.000
_cell.length_c   1.000
_cell.angle_alpha   90.00
_cell.angle_beta   90.00
_cell.angle_gamma   90.00
#
_symmetry.space_group_name_H-M   'P 1'
#
loop_
_entity.id
_entity.type
_entity.pdbx_description
1 polymer ?
#
loop_
_entity_poly.entity_id
_entity_poly.type
_entity_poly.pdbx_seq_one_letter_code
_entity_poly.pdbx_strand_id
1 'polypeptide(L)'
;MGPSTHLARLRERLAQKGHTLLDNEWRGRDARYRFRCAYGHETSRTGDHALRGQIGCPACEAEAKLARLQQIAQQAGGECLSTRHSNSAAKYRFRCRLGHEFEMRGDRVLTGGWCPCCAPIRRGEARRDPTGLARIQEAARKRGGEWLPQPYARMMDTYRFRCAEGHEWTASGSVVARGKWCRLCADKARSDAFRHKDGLDELHRIAQEHGGQCLAHRYENARTRYHFRCAQGHEWGTMGLNVLRGTWCQMCANGRRKLSIETMREMAAERGGLCISDTYVNSVTKLEWECARGHRWHSKPQSIRVGHWCPQCAHLSKITRHETRLQRRYEAVEV
;
A
#
# COMPACT_ATOMS: atom_id res chain seq x y z
N MET A 1 -77.17 -20.92 9.27
CA MET A 1 -77.18 -19.46 9.54
C MET A 1 -77.78 -18.76 8.34
N GLY A 2 -78.83 -17.95 8.53
CA GLY A 2 -79.53 -17.29 7.43
C GLY A 2 -78.78 -16.07 6.87
N PRO A 3 -79.15 -15.57 5.68
CA PRO A 3 -78.53 -14.41 5.04
C PRO A 3 -78.57 -13.13 5.90
N SER A 4 -79.62 -12.94 6.72
CA SER A 4 -79.75 -11.82 7.67
C SER A 4 -78.67 -11.81 8.76
N THR A 5 -78.25 -12.98 9.25
CA THR A 5 -77.22 -13.11 10.29
C THR A 5 -75.83 -12.71 9.77
N HIS A 6 -75.54 -12.96 8.50
CA HIS A 6 -74.25 -12.61 7.89
C HIS A 6 -74.12 -11.10 7.65
N LEU A 7 -75.19 -10.43 7.22
CA LEU A 7 -75.20 -8.98 7.03
C LEU A 7 -75.04 -8.23 8.36
N ALA A 8 -75.72 -8.70 9.42
CA ALA A 8 -75.61 -8.11 10.77
C ALA A 8 -74.17 -8.19 11.31
N ARG A 9 -73.52 -9.36 11.19
CA ARG A 9 -72.11 -9.55 11.62
C ARG A 9 -71.14 -8.69 10.81
N LEU A 10 -71.39 -8.52 9.51
CA LEU A 10 -70.60 -7.65 8.66
C LEU A 10 -70.71 -6.18 9.11
N ARG A 11 -71.94 -5.73 9.39
CA ARG A 11 -72.23 -4.37 9.84
C ARG A 11 -71.58 -4.08 11.21
N GLU A 12 -71.63 -5.02 12.14
CA GLU A 12 -70.97 -4.94 13.45
C GLU A 12 -69.44 -4.81 13.33
N ARG A 13 -68.80 -5.67 12.52
CA ARG A 13 -67.34 -5.64 12.32
C ARG A 13 -66.86 -4.33 11.67
N LEU A 14 -67.61 -3.83 10.70
CA LEU A 14 -67.32 -2.54 10.07
C LEU A 14 -67.44 -1.40 11.10
N ALA A 15 -68.49 -1.41 11.92
CA ALA A 15 -68.71 -0.39 12.95
C ALA A 15 -67.60 -0.37 14.01
N GLN A 16 -67.09 -1.52 14.45
CA GLN A 16 -65.95 -1.62 15.38
C GLN A 16 -64.67 -0.94 14.86
N LYS A 17 -64.57 -0.73 13.55
CA LYS A 17 -63.44 -0.03 12.89
C LYS A 17 -63.81 1.38 12.39
N GLY A 18 -65.00 1.88 12.74
CA GLY A 18 -65.49 3.19 12.30
C GLY A 18 -65.90 3.22 10.83
N HIS A 19 -66.35 2.09 10.27
CA HIS A 19 -66.86 1.98 8.91
C HIS A 19 -68.38 1.74 8.91
N THR A 20 -69.06 2.29 7.90
CA THR A 20 -70.51 2.15 7.68
C THR A 20 -70.74 1.29 6.43
N LEU A 21 -71.47 0.18 6.57
CA LEU A 21 -71.89 -0.66 5.44
C LEU A 21 -72.96 0.07 4.60
N LEU A 22 -72.76 0.15 3.28
CA LEU A 22 -73.67 0.82 2.35
C LEU A 22 -74.63 -0.14 1.64
N ASP A 23 -74.30 -1.43 1.58
CA ASP A 23 -75.17 -2.46 1.03
C ASP A 23 -76.18 -2.98 2.07
N ASN A 24 -77.42 -3.22 1.63
CA ASN A 24 -78.54 -3.57 2.49
C ASN A 24 -78.93 -5.05 2.44
N GLU A 25 -78.28 -5.85 1.60
CA GLU A 25 -78.60 -7.26 1.39
C GLU A 25 -77.35 -8.12 1.32
N TRP A 26 -77.42 -9.33 1.88
CA TRP A 26 -76.36 -10.34 1.79
C TRP A 26 -76.48 -11.13 0.48
N ARG A 27 -75.50 -10.95 -0.40
CA ARG A 27 -75.39 -11.58 -1.73
C ARG A 27 -74.41 -12.77 -1.77
N GLY A 28 -73.98 -13.27 -0.61
CA GLY A 28 -73.00 -14.36 -0.51
C GLY A 28 -71.59 -13.89 -0.10
N ARG A 29 -70.70 -14.86 0.14
CA ARG A 29 -69.34 -14.61 0.69
C ARG A 29 -68.39 -14.00 -0.33
N ASP A 30 -68.50 -14.40 -1.60
CA ASP A 30 -67.63 -13.91 -2.67
C ASP A 30 -68.12 -12.58 -3.27
N ALA A 31 -69.36 -12.20 -2.97
CA ALA A 31 -69.92 -10.92 -3.39
C ALA A 31 -69.16 -9.76 -2.73
N ARG A 32 -69.03 -8.64 -3.48
CA ARG A 32 -68.43 -7.41 -2.98
C ARG A 32 -69.47 -6.56 -2.26
N TYR A 33 -69.08 -6.02 -1.12
CA TYR A 33 -69.87 -5.10 -0.30
C TYR A 33 -69.13 -3.78 -0.18
N ARG A 34 -69.85 -2.69 -0.41
CA ARG A 34 -69.40 -1.30 -0.30
C ARG A 34 -69.58 -0.82 1.13
N PHE A 35 -68.57 -0.12 1.62
CA PHE A 35 -68.61 0.53 2.92
C PHE A 35 -67.87 1.85 2.86
N ARG A 36 -68.25 2.76 3.76
CA ARG A 36 -67.70 4.10 3.91
C ARG A 36 -66.91 4.19 5.21
N CYS A 37 -65.71 4.76 5.22
CA CYS A 37 -64.99 5.03 6.47
C CYS A 37 -65.45 6.32 7.16
N ALA A 38 -65.04 6.50 8.41
CA ALA A 38 -65.28 7.72 9.19
C ALA A 38 -64.87 9.02 8.47
N TYR A 39 -63.85 8.97 7.61
CA TYR A 39 -63.38 10.10 6.80
C TYR A 39 -64.12 10.24 5.45
N GLY A 40 -65.20 9.50 5.22
CA GLY A 40 -66.03 9.61 4.01
C GLY A 40 -65.58 8.78 2.81
N HIS A 41 -64.42 8.12 2.85
CA HIS A 41 -63.95 7.28 1.73
C HIS A 41 -64.81 6.02 1.55
N GLU A 42 -65.23 5.78 0.31
CA GLU A 42 -65.95 4.56 -0.09
C GLU A 42 -64.98 3.53 -0.69
N THR A 43 -65.09 2.29 -0.22
CA THR A 43 -64.34 1.16 -0.77
C THR A 43 -65.19 -0.10 -0.74
N SER A 44 -64.71 -1.17 -1.37
CA SER A 44 -65.41 -2.44 -1.38
C SER A 44 -64.47 -3.62 -1.12
N ARG A 45 -65.00 -4.65 -0.45
CA ARG A 45 -64.31 -5.93 -0.19
C ARG A 45 -65.29 -7.09 -0.34
N THR A 46 -64.77 -8.29 -0.55
CA THR A 46 -65.60 -9.49 -0.55
C THR A 46 -66.16 -9.73 0.85
N GLY A 47 -67.38 -10.27 0.94
CA GLY A 47 -68.03 -10.57 2.21
C GLY A 47 -67.19 -11.47 3.11
N ASP A 48 -66.50 -12.43 2.50
CA ASP A 48 -65.57 -13.30 3.18
C ASP A 48 -64.38 -12.55 3.81
N HIS A 49 -63.71 -11.69 3.03
CA HIS A 49 -62.59 -10.90 3.53
C HIS A 49 -63.02 -9.92 4.61
N ALA A 50 -64.20 -9.32 4.48
CA ALA A 50 -64.75 -8.42 5.48
C ALA A 50 -65.19 -9.16 6.77
N LEU A 51 -65.65 -10.41 6.66
CA LEU A 51 -65.98 -11.23 7.83
C LEU A 51 -64.76 -11.84 8.53
N ARG A 52 -63.65 -12.09 7.83
CA ARG A 52 -62.45 -12.74 8.40
C ARG A 52 -61.30 -11.77 8.72
N GLY A 53 -61.15 -10.71 7.92
CA GLY A 53 -59.94 -9.87 7.89
C GLY A 53 -60.05 -8.55 8.65
N GLN A 54 -58.90 -7.88 8.76
CA GLN A 54 -58.78 -6.51 9.23
C GLN A 54 -59.22 -5.57 8.09
N ILE A 55 -60.40 -4.97 8.23
CA ILE A 55 -60.94 -4.04 7.24
C ILE A 55 -60.31 -2.67 7.48
N GLY A 56 -59.35 -2.31 6.63
CA GLY A 56 -58.78 -0.96 6.56
C GLY A 56 -59.37 -0.15 5.41
N CYS A 57 -59.16 1.17 5.46
CA CYS A 57 -59.45 2.06 4.35
C CYS A 57 -58.15 2.35 3.58
N PRO A 58 -57.98 1.84 2.34
CA PRO A 58 -56.77 2.06 1.56
C PRO A 58 -56.49 3.54 1.28
N ALA A 59 -57.54 4.37 1.15
CA ALA A 59 -57.39 5.80 0.97
C ALA A 59 -56.83 6.47 2.25
N CYS A 60 -57.34 6.12 3.44
CA CYS A 60 -56.80 6.63 4.69
C CYS A 60 -55.35 6.14 4.94
N GLU A 61 -55.05 4.88 4.62
CA GLU A 61 -53.69 4.34 4.75
C GLU A 61 -52.71 5.04 3.79
N ALA A 62 -53.18 5.33 2.58
CA ALA A 62 -52.46 6.07 1.56
C ALA A 62 -52.15 7.52 2.00
N GLU A 63 -53.15 8.23 2.51
CA GLU A 63 -53.01 9.58 3.06
C GLU A 63 -52.07 9.61 4.26
N ALA A 64 -52.25 8.69 5.22
CA ALA A 64 -51.37 8.57 6.38
C ALA A 64 -49.91 8.30 5.97
N LYS A 65 -49.70 7.45 4.95
CA LYS A 65 -48.36 7.21 4.42
C LYS A 65 -47.77 8.46 3.75
N LEU A 66 -48.55 9.19 2.96
CA LEU A 66 -48.09 10.44 2.36
C LEU A 66 -47.75 11.50 3.42
N ALA A 67 -48.59 11.66 4.44
CA ALA A 67 -48.35 12.56 5.56
C ALA A 67 -47.04 12.21 6.30
N ARG A 68 -46.78 10.92 6.53
CA ARG A 68 -45.51 10.46 7.13
C ARG A 68 -44.30 10.76 6.25
N LEU A 69 -44.42 10.61 4.93
CA LEU A 69 -43.35 10.98 3.99
C LEU A 69 -43.08 12.49 3.98
N GLN A 70 -44.13 13.30 4.03
CA GLN A 70 -44.02 14.76 4.14
C GLN A 70 -43.32 15.16 5.45
N GLN A 71 -43.68 14.53 6.57
CA GLN A 71 -43.05 14.78 7.87
C GLN A 71 -41.55 14.42 7.86
N ILE A 72 -41.17 13.26 7.30
CA ILE A 72 -39.76 12.86 7.17
C ILE A 72 -38.99 13.86 6.30
N ALA A 73 -39.61 14.32 5.20
CA ALA A 73 -39.00 15.32 4.34
C ALA A 73 -38.70 16.61 5.10
N GLN A 74 -39.67 17.11 5.86
CA GLN A 74 -39.52 18.32 6.68
C GLN A 74 -38.44 18.15 7.75
N GLN A 75 -38.42 17.02 8.46
CA GLN A 75 -37.38 16.72 9.46
C GLN A 75 -35.98 16.63 8.87
N ALA A 76 -35.86 16.16 7.61
CA ALA A 76 -34.60 16.14 6.87
C ALA A 76 -34.20 17.51 6.28
N GLY A 77 -34.97 18.57 6.57
CA GLY A 77 -34.78 19.93 6.04
C GLY A 77 -35.14 20.07 4.56
N GLY A 78 -35.95 19.15 4.02
CA GLY A 78 -36.46 19.21 2.65
C GLY A 78 -37.98 19.24 2.61
N GLU A 79 -38.54 18.99 1.43
CA GLU A 79 -39.99 18.96 1.20
C GLU A 79 -40.38 17.79 0.27
N CYS A 80 -41.60 17.30 0.43
CA CYS A 80 -42.22 16.34 -0.47
C CYS A 80 -43.08 17.11 -1.48
N LEU A 81 -42.73 17.01 -2.76
CA LEU A 81 -43.42 17.70 -3.87
C LEU A 81 -44.65 16.91 -4.35
N SER A 82 -44.77 15.63 -3.97
CA SER A 82 -45.93 14.80 -4.30
C SER A 82 -47.12 15.15 -3.39
N THR A 83 -48.27 15.39 -4.01
CA THR A 83 -49.52 15.76 -3.31
C THR A 83 -50.54 14.63 -3.22
N ARG A 84 -50.34 13.52 -3.95
CA ARG A 84 -51.22 12.36 -3.94
C ARG A 84 -50.43 11.08 -3.73
N HIS A 85 -51.01 10.18 -2.95
CA HIS A 85 -50.47 8.84 -2.78
C HIS A 85 -50.74 7.98 -4.02
N SER A 86 -49.78 7.13 -4.36
CA SER A 86 -49.96 6.04 -5.32
C SER A 86 -49.48 4.73 -4.68
N ASN A 87 -49.63 3.60 -5.35
CA ASN A 87 -49.43 2.25 -4.81
C ASN A 87 -48.11 2.04 -4.05
N SER A 88 -47.95 0.88 -3.40
CA SER A 88 -46.79 0.58 -2.55
C SER A 88 -45.42 0.69 -3.27
N ALA A 89 -45.39 0.55 -4.60
CA ALA A 89 -44.21 0.69 -5.45
C ALA A 89 -43.99 2.11 -6.00
N ALA A 90 -44.92 3.04 -5.74
CA ALA A 90 -44.87 4.38 -6.28
C ALA A 90 -43.64 5.16 -5.82
N LYS A 91 -43.08 5.92 -6.75
CA LYS A 91 -42.05 6.92 -6.49
C LYS A 91 -42.72 8.24 -6.13
N TYR A 92 -42.11 8.92 -5.17
CA TYR A 92 -42.51 10.23 -4.68
C TYR A 92 -41.40 11.22 -5.03
N ARG A 93 -41.77 12.44 -5.39
CA ARG A 93 -40.85 13.53 -5.69
C ARG A 93 -40.55 14.31 -4.43
N PHE A 94 -39.28 14.58 -4.19
CA PHE A 94 -38.79 15.32 -3.02
C PHE A 94 -37.79 16.38 -3.46
N ARG A 95 -37.64 17.44 -2.66
CA ARG A 95 -36.57 18.42 -2.76
C ARG A 95 -35.81 18.47 -1.44
N CYS A 96 -34.48 18.39 -1.45
CA CYS A 96 -33.68 18.46 -0.23
C CYS A 96 -33.28 19.90 0.13
N ARG A 97 -32.69 20.10 1.32
CA ARG A 97 -32.21 21.42 1.79
C ARG A 97 -31.21 22.13 0.87
N LEU A 98 -30.50 21.38 0.03
CA LEU A 98 -29.55 21.91 -0.95
C LEU A 98 -30.20 22.15 -2.32
N GLY A 99 -31.53 22.04 -2.42
CA GLY A 99 -32.30 22.27 -3.65
C GLY A 99 -32.37 21.08 -4.60
N HIS A 100 -31.76 19.93 -4.29
CA HIS A 100 -31.83 18.77 -5.20
C HIS A 100 -33.23 18.17 -5.24
N GLU A 101 -33.83 18.14 -6.42
CA GLU A 101 -35.04 17.38 -6.70
C GLU A 101 -34.72 15.94 -7.06
N PHE A 102 -35.41 14.98 -6.45
CA PHE A 102 -35.20 13.56 -6.72
C PHE A 102 -36.48 12.73 -6.51
N GLU A 103 -36.54 11.59 -7.19
CA GLU A 103 -37.59 10.60 -7.01
C GLU A 103 -37.12 9.43 -6.15
N MET A 104 -37.95 9.01 -5.20
CA MET A 104 -37.66 7.84 -4.36
C MET A 104 -38.94 7.09 -3.98
N ARG A 105 -38.84 5.77 -3.87
CA ARG A 105 -39.95 4.97 -3.33
C ARG A 105 -40.20 5.32 -1.87
N GLY A 106 -41.48 5.38 -1.49
CA GLY A 106 -41.87 5.77 -0.14
C GLY A 106 -41.31 4.84 0.96
N ASP A 107 -41.23 3.54 0.71
CA ASP A 107 -40.65 2.55 1.64
C ASP A 107 -39.15 2.78 1.93
N ARG A 108 -38.37 3.20 0.92
CA ARG A 108 -36.98 3.59 1.10
C ARG A 108 -36.84 4.83 1.98
N VAL A 109 -37.75 5.80 1.84
CA VAL A 109 -37.74 7.01 2.69
C VAL A 109 -38.12 6.66 4.13
N LEU A 110 -39.14 5.81 4.30
CA LEU A 110 -39.59 5.34 5.62
C LEU A 110 -38.52 4.54 6.39
N THR A 111 -37.60 3.87 5.69
CA THR A 111 -36.48 3.13 6.29
C THR A 111 -35.19 3.96 6.44
N GLY A 112 -35.25 5.28 6.24
CA GLY A 112 -34.14 6.22 6.48
C GLY A 112 -33.34 6.60 5.22
N GLY A 113 -33.74 6.13 4.04
CA GLY A 113 -33.22 6.61 2.76
C GLY A 113 -33.60 8.07 2.50
N TRP A 114 -32.67 8.85 1.97
CA TRP A 114 -32.92 10.24 1.60
C TRP A 114 -32.11 10.65 0.37
N CYS A 115 -32.12 11.94 0.03
CA CYS A 115 -31.46 12.56 -1.13
C CYS A 115 -30.19 11.82 -1.61
N PRO A 116 -30.26 11.16 -2.79
CA PRO A 116 -29.14 10.45 -3.38
C PRO A 116 -27.94 11.36 -3.69
N CYS A 117 -28.18 12.60 -4.14
CA CYS A 117 -27.12 13.58 -4.41
C CYS A 117 -26.33 13.95 -3.15
N CYS A 118 -27.03 14.09 -2.01
CA CYS A 118 -26.39 14.38 -0.72
C CYS A 118 -25.77 13.15 -0.04
N ALA A 119 -26.11 11.93 -0.46
CA ALA A 119 -25.66 10.73 0.21
C ALA A 119 -24.13 10.51 0.08
N PRO A 120 -23.48 10.70 -1.09
CA PRO A 120 -22.03 10.70 -1.22
C PRO A 120 -21.35 11.78 -0.37
N ILE A 121 -21.91 12.99 -0.32
CA ILE A 121 -21.37 14.12 0.47
C ILE A 121 -21.36 13.76 1.95
N ARG A 122 -22.50 13.33 2.50
CA ARG A 122 -22.62 12.90 3.90
C ARG A 122 -21.72 11.73 4.24
N ARG A 123 -21.58 10.76 3.33
CA ARG A 123 -20.62 9.65 3.51
C ARG A 123 -19.16 10.14 3.47
N GLY A 124 -18.85 11.14 2.66
CA GLY A 124 -17.54 11.79 2.60
C GLY A 124 -17.22 12.56 3.88
N GLU A 125 -18.19 13.30 4.41
CA GLU A 125 -18.11 14.02 5.69
C GLU A 125 -17.97 13.05 6.88
N ALA A 126 -18.76 11.98 6.94
CA ALA A 126 -18.65 10.97 8.00
C ALA A 126 -17.33 10.19 7.95
N ARG A 127 -16.68 10.11 6.78
CA ARG A 127 -15.34 9.53 6.60
C ARG A 127 -14.21 10.54 6.81
N ARG A 128 -14.52 11.84 6.94
CA ARG A 128 -13.52 12.87 7.22
C ARG A 128 -13.05 12.67 8.66
N ASP A 129 -11.79 12.28 8.85
CA ASP A 129 -11.17 12.24 10.18
C ASP A 129 -11.21 13.65 10.78
N PRO A 130 -12.05 13.90 11.81
CA PRO A 130 -12.20 15.23 12.40
C PRO A 130 -10.93 15.65 13.16
N THR A 131 -10.10 14.69 13.56
CA THR A 131 -8.82 14.95 14.23
C THR A 131 -7.65 15.16 13.26
N GLY A 132 -7.87 14.89 11.96
CA GLY A 132 -6.81 14.91 10.96
C GLY A 132 -6.16 16.28 10.81
N LEU A 133 -6.95 17.36 10.80
CA LEU A 133 -6.41 18.72 10.75
C LEU A 133 -5.52 19.03 11.96
N ALA A 134 -6.01 18.73 13.18
CA ALA A 134 -5.26 18.96 14.41
C ALA A 134 -3.92 18.19 14.40
N ARG A 135 -3.91 16.95 13.92
CA ARG A 135 -2.69 16.14 13.77
C ARG A 135 -1.69 16.75 12.78
N ILE A 136 -2.17 17.28 11.66
CA ILE A 136 -1.33 17.94 10.65
C ILE A 136 -0.71 19.22 11.23
N GLN A 137 -1.54 20.06 11.87
CA GLN A 137 -1.10 21.30 12.51
C GLN A 137 -0.10 21.03 13.64
N GLU A 138 -0.36 20.01 14.47
CA GLU A 138 0.55 19.62 15.54
C GLU A 138 1.90 19.12 15.01
N ALA A 139 1.87 18.30 13.95
CA ALA A 139 3.08 17.80 13.31
C ALA A 139 3.93 18.92 12.69
N ALA A 140 3.29 19.98 12.19
CA ALA A 140 3.94 21.19 11.71
C ALA A 140 4.58 21.98 12.85
N ARG A 141 3.81 22.25 13.91
CA ARG A 141 4.24 22.98 15.11
C ARG A 141 5.45 22.33 15.78
N LYS A 142 5.43 21.00 15.95
CA LYS A 142 6.57 20.23 16.51
C LYS A 142 7.88 20.38 15.73
N ARG A 143 7.82 20.82 14.47
CA ARG A 143 8.98 21.04 13.60
C ARG A 143 9.28 22.52 13.36
N GLY A 144 8.74 23.39 14.20
CA GLY A 144 8.95 24.84 14.14
C GLY A 144 8.36 25.49 12.89
N GLY A 145 7.38 24.87 12.25
CA GLY A 145 6.73 25.47 11.08
C GLY A 145 5.22 25.45 11.18
N GLU A 146 4.58 25.85 10.09
CA GLU A 146 3.15 26.10 10.05
C GLU A 146 2.50 25.40 8.85
N TRP A 147 1.23 25.04 9.05
CA TRP A 147 0.32 24.72 7.97
C TRP A 147 -0.35 26.03 7.53
N LEU A 148 -0.28 26.34 6.23
CA LEU A 148 -0.88 27.57 5.72
C LEU A 148 -2.42 27.39 5.65
N PRO A 149 -3.22 28.38 6.10
CA PRO A 149 -4.67 28.25 6.18
C PRO A 149 -5.30 27.89 4.83
N GLN A 150 -6.03 26.76 4.80
CA GLN A 150 -6.84 26.33 3.65
C GLN A 150 -7.95 25.36 4.12
N PRO A 151 -9.03 25.16 3.34
CA PRO A 151 -10.08 24.21 3.74
C PRO A 151 -9.54 22.78 3.89
N TYR A 152 -9.71 22.19 5.07
CA TYR A 152 -9.37 20.78 5.29
C TYR A 152 -10.46 19.88 4.70
N ALA A 153 -10.07 19.05 3.74
CA ALA A 153 -10.96 18.09 3.11
C ALA A 153 -10.74 16.68 3.68
N ARG A 154 -9.54 16.11 3.52
CA ARG A 154 -9.13 14.80 4.07
C ARG A 154 -7.63 14.75 4.33
N MET A 155 -7.20 13.77 5.12
CA MET A 155 -5.79 13.54 5.44
C MET A 155 -4.90 13.30 4.20
N MET A 156 -5.44 12.69 3.15
CA MET A 156 -4.66 12.35 1.94
C MET A 156 -4.47 13.53 1.00
N ASP A 157 -5.31 14.55 1.09
CA ASP A 157 -5.27 15.69 0.18
C ASP A 157 -4.00 16.54 0.44
N THR A 158 -3.65 17.34 -0.57
CA THR A 158 -2.44 18.16 -0.59
C THR A 158 -2.67 19.51 0.04
N TYR A 159 -1.74 19.92 0.90
CA TYR A 159 -1.77 21.18 1.64
C TYR A 159 -0.44 21.90 1.54
N ARG A 160 -0.48 23.23 1.63
CA ARG A 160 0.71 24.09 1.75
C ARG A 160 1.23 24.18 3.19
N PHE A 161 2.55 24.15 3.32
CA PHE A 161 3.29 24.25 4.59
C PHE A 161 4.44 25.24 4.46
N ARG A 162 4.88 25.80 5.59
CA ARG A 162 6.07 26.63 5.71
C ARG A 162 6.91 26.16 6.90
N CYS A 163 8.24 26.08 6.77
CA CYS A 163 9.12 25.74 7.90
C CYS A 163 9.68 26.99 8.62
N ALA A 164 10.40 26.78 9.73
CA ALA A 164 11.06 27.85 10.48
C ALA A 164 11.99 28.72 9.62
N GLU A 165 12.68 28.11 8.64
CA GLU A 165 13.58 28.79 7.71
C GLU A 165 12.83 29.51 6.57
N GLY A 166 11.50 29.57 6.59
CA GLY A 166 10.68 30.26 5.60
C GLY A 166 10.42 29.48 4.30
N HIS A 167 10.94 28.27 4.14
CA HIS A 167 10.68 27.47 2.93
C HIS A 167 9.23 27.04 2.86
N GLU A 168 8.58 27.28 1.72
CA GLU A 168 7.21 26.82 1.44
C GLU A 168 7.20 25.60 0.52
N TRP A 169 6.30 24.66 0.80
CA TRP A 169 6.07 23.50 -0.08
C TRP A 169 4.66 22.94 0.07
N THR A 170 4.28 22.09 -0.88
CA THR A 170 3.03 21.32 -0.83
C THR A 170 3.31 19.86 -0.46
N ALA A 171 2.49 19.30 0.43
CA ALA A 171 2.56 17.88 0.79
C ALA A 171 1.19 17.34 1.19
N SER A 172 1.02 16.01 1.11
CA SER A 172 -0.15 15.35 1.69
C SER A 172 -0.14 15.49 3.22
N GLY A 173 -1.29 15.78 3.82
CA GLY A 173 -1.43 15.86 5.28
C GLY A 173 -0.93 14.60 5.99
N SER A 174 -1.19 13.43 5.40
CA SER A 174 -0.75 12.13 5.91
C SER A 174 0.77 11.96 5.97
N VAL A 175 1.49 12.61 5.05
CA VAL A 175 2.95 12.52 4.93
C VAL A 175 3.60 13.39 6.01
N VAL A 176 3.05 14.58 6.21
CA VAL A 176 3.45 15.50 7.28
C VAL A 176 3.21 14.89 8.66
N ALA A 177 2.02 14.33 8.89
CA ALA A 177 1.70 13.70 10.17
C ALA A 177 2.57 12.47 10.48
N ARG A 178 3.01 11.72 9.46
CA ARG A 178 3.98 10.62 9.61
C ARG A 178 5.42 11.10 9.82
N GLY A 179 5.70 12.36 9.55
CA GLY A 179 6.92 13.03 9.97
C GLY A 179 7.89 13.47 8.88
N LYS A 180 7.54 13.31 7.59
CA LYS A 180 8.29 13.97 6.51
C LYS A 180 7.94 15.46 6.49
N TRP A 181 8.94 16.32 6.33
CA TRP A 181 8.79 17.77 6.50
C TRP A 181 9.46 18.55 5.36
N CYS A 182 10.22 19.61 5.68
CA CYS A 182 10.95 20.43 4.72
C CYS A 182 12.15 19.67 4.12
N ARG A 183 12.11 19.45 2.80
CA ARG A 183 13.22 18.82 2.06
C ARG A 183 14.49 19.66 2.10
N LEU A 184 14.37 20.98 1.95
CA LEU A 184 15.53 21.89 1.90
C LEU A 184 16.28 21.90 3.24
N CYS A 185 15.55 21.98 4.37
CA CYS A 185 16.15 21.86 5.70
C CYS A 185 16.76 20.47 5.92
N ALA A 186 16.09 19.40 5.49
CA ALA A 186 16.61 18.04 5.63
C ALA A 186 17.89 17.81 4.79
N ASP A 187 17.94 18.35 3.57
CA ASP A 187 19.10 18.25 2.69
C ASP A 187 20.26 19.13 3.21
N LYS A 188 19.99 20.33 3.74
CA LYS A 188 20.98 21.18 4.43
C LYS A 188 21.56 20.48 5.66
N ALA A 189 20.71 19.99 6.58
CA ALA A 189 21.15 19.25 7.76
C ALA A 189 21.95 18.00 7.40
N ARG A 190 21.55 17.28 6.34
CA ARG A 190 22.31 16.15 5.82
C ARG A 190 23.67 16.61 5.29
N SER A 191 23.73 17.69 4.51
CA SER A 191 24.97 18.26 3.99
C SER A 191 25.92 18.71 5.10
N ASP A 192 25.39 19.38 6.12
CA ASP A 192 26.18 19.84 7.27
C ASP A 192 26.66 18.68 8.14
N ALA A 193 25.86 17.63 8.33
CA ALA A 193 26.31 16.41 9.00
C ALA A 193 27.46 15.69 8.25
N PHE A 194 27.63 15.93 6.95
CA PHE A 194 28.76 15.45 6.16
C PHE A 194 29.96 16.41 6.12
N ARG A 195 29.85 17.60 6.73
CA ARG A 195 30.98 18.51 6.97
C ARG A 195 31.63 18.11 8.28
N HIS A 196 32.62 17.23 8.22
CA HIS A 196 33.55 17.05 9.34
C HIS A 196 34.34 18.35 9.49
N LYS A 197 34.22 19.01 10.65
CA LYS A 197 34.93 20.26 10.94
C LYS A 197 36.44 20.11 10.75
N ASP A 198 36.96 18.94 11.09
CA ASP A 198 38.39 18.57 10.99
C ASP A 198 38.65 17.61 9.82
N GLY A 199 37.78 17.64 8.79
CA GLY A 199 37.82 16.68 7.69
C GLY A 199 39.08 16.77 6.82
N LEU A 200 39.76 17.93 6.78
CA LEU A 200 41.05 18.05 6.08
C LEU A 200 42.15 17.32 6.84
N ASP A 201 42.26 17.58 8.14
CA ASP A 201 43.27 17.01 9.03
C ASP A 201 43.18 15.49 9.04
N GLU A 202 41.96 14.96 9.06
CA GLU A 202 41.71 13.52 8.97
C GLU A 202 42.15 12.92 7.63
N LEU A 203 41.91 13.61 6.51
CA LEU A 203 42.40 13.16 5.20
C LEU A 203 43.93 13.22 5.10
N HIS A 204 44.57 14.22 5.71
CA HIS A 204 46.04 14.28 5.82
C HIS A 204 46.59 13.16 6.69
N ARG A 205 45.96 12.88 7.84
CA ARG A 205 46.34 11.79 8.75
C ARG A 205 46.29 10.43 8.06
N ILE A 206 45.15 10.08 7.43
CA ILE A 206 45.00 8.81 6.71
C ILE A 206 46.03 8.70 5.57
N ALA A 207 46.31 9.81 4.89
CA ALA A 207 47.33 9.83 3.85
C ALA A 207 48.72 9.49 4.39
N GLN A 208 49.10 10.13 5.50
CA GLN A 208 50.38 9.88 6.17
C GLN A 208 50.48 8.44 6.70
N GLU A 209 49.42 7.91 7.30
CA GLU A 209 49.35 6.51 7.78
C GLU A 209 49.60 5.48 6.67
N HIS A 210 49.16 5.79 5.45
CA HIS A 210 49.42 4.96 4.27
C HIS A 210 50.72 5.31 3.53
N GLY A 211 51.59 6.12 4.13
CA GLY A 211 52.86 6.57 3.52
C GLY A 211 52.68 7.45 2.28
N GLY A 212 51.50 8.06 2.13
CA GLY A 212 51.18 8.96 1.03
C GLY A 212 50.88 10.39 1.50
N GLN A 213 50.30 11.18 0.62
CA GLN A 213 50.02 12.60 0.80
C GLN A 213 48.63 12.93 0.26
N CYS A 214 47.88 13.73 1.00
CA CYS A 214 46.70 14.41 0.48
C CYS A 214 47.15 15.77 -0.07
N LEU A 215 46.88 16.01 -1.35
CA LEU A 215 47.32 17.22 -2.08
C LEU A 215 46.32 18.38 -1.94
N ALA A 216 45.25 18.21 -1.14
CA ALA A 216 44.27 19.24 -0.91
C ALA A 216 44.72 20.20 0.19
N HIS A 217 44.43 21.49 0.00
CA HIS A 217 44.70 22.56 0.98
C HIS A 217 43.42 23.08 1.66
N ARG A 218 42.24 22.65 1.18
CA ARG A 218 40.94 23.07 1.70
C ARG A 218 39.98 21.90 1.69
N TYR A 219 39.23 21.74 2.78
CA TYR A 219 38.14 20.76 2.89
C TYR A 219 36.79 21.45 2.71
N GLU A 220 35.96 20.88 1.84
CA GLU A 220 34.61 21.40 1.59
C GLU A 220 33.54 20.52 2.24
N ASN A 221 33.59 19.22 1.99
CA ASN A 221 32.74 18.17 2.57
C ASN A 221 33.27 16.78 2.17
N ALA A 222 32.70 15.71 2.73
CA ALA A 222 33.14 14.34 2.45
C ALA A 222 32.84 13.85 1.01
N ARG A 223 31.90 14.45 0.28
CA ARG A 223 31.57 14.06 -1.11
C ARG A 223 32.42 14.77 -2.16
N THR A 224 33.14 15.83 -1.80
CA THR A 224 34.10 16.49 -2.68
C THR A 224 35.24 15.54 -3.03
N ARG A 225 35.71 15.62 -4.28
CA ARG A 225 36.85 14.84 -4.76
C ARG A 225 38.14 15.55 -4.38
N TYR A 226 39.05 14.82 -3.73
CA TYR A 226 40.37 15.29 -3.35
C TYR A 226 41.44 14.47 -4.09
N HIS A 227 42.59 15.08 -4.29
CA HIS A 227 43.74 14.45 -4.93
C HIS A 227 44.69 13.89 -3.87
N PHE A 228 45.16 12.66 -4.08
CA PHE A 228 46.10 11.97 -3.21
C PHE A 228 47.25 11.40 -4.01
N ARG A 229 48.41 11.26 -3.36
CA ARG A 229 49.59 10.57 -3.88
C ARG A 229 49.97 9.46 -2.89
N CYS A 230 50.21 8.22 -3.33
CA CYS A 230 50.64 7.14 -2.43
C CYS A 230 52.18 7.04 -2.36
N ALA A 231 52.68 6.21 -1.45
CA ALA A 231 54.11 5.91 -1.31
C ALA A 231 54.78 5.43 -2.62
N GLN A 232 54.02 4.77 -3.50
CA GLN A 232 54.51 4.28 -4.80
C GLN A 232 54.41 5.34 -5.91
N GLY A 233 54.07 6.59 -5.58
CA GLY A 233 53.99 7.70 -6.54
C GLY A 233 52.70 7.77 -7.35
N HIS A 234 51.74 6.86 -7.17
CA HIS A 234 50.46 6.94 -7.88
C HIS A 234 49.65 8.13 -7.40
N GLU A 235 49.16 8.94 -8.33
CA GLU A 235 48.23 10.04 -8.07
C GLU A 235 46.82 9.69 -8.52
N TRP A 236 45.83 9.97 -7.66
CA TRP A 236 44.43 9.76 -8.02
C TRP A 236 43.50 10.75 -7.33
N GLY A 237 42.37 11.01 -7.99
CA GLY A 237 41.24 11.73 -7.39
C GLY A 237 40.19 10.77 -6.86
N THR A 238 39.73 10.95 -5.63
CA THR A 238 38.59 10.20 -5.05
C THR A 238 37.80 11.06 -4.09
N MET A 239 36.56 10.67 -3.77
CA MET A 239 35.77 11.35 -2.75
C MET A 239 36.42 11.19 -1.37
N GLY A 240 36.46 12.25 -0.56
CA GLY A 240 36.98 12.19 0.80
C GLY A 240 36.34 11.08 1.63
N LEU A 241 35.04 10.85 1.47
CA LEU A 241 34.26 9.79 2.12
C LEU A 241 34.85 8.39 1.88
N ASN A 242 35.42 8.12 0.71
CA ASN A 242 36.00 6.81 0.41
C ASN A 242 37.28 6.59 1.22
N VAL A 243 38.11 7.64 1.34
CA VAL A 243 39.34 7.63 2.14
C VAL A 243 39.01 7.51 3.62
N LEU A 244 38.04 8.30 4.11
CA LEU A 244 37.52 8.23 5.48
C LEU A 244 36.93 6.84 5.84
N ARG A 245 36.50 6.06 4.83
CA ARG A 245 36.03 4.68 4.99
C ARG A 245 37.13 3.62 4.85
N GLY A 246 38.39 4.02 4.70
CA GLY A 246 39.56 3.13 4.60
C GLY A 246 39.95 2.74 3.17
N THR A 247 39.37 3.36 2.14
CA THR A 247 39.78 3.11 0.74
C THR A 247 40.95 4.02 0.36
N TRP A 248 42.11 3.44 0.06
CA TRP A 248 43.31 4.20 -0.30
C TRP A 248 43.65 4.14 -1.80
N CYS A 249 44.79 3.56 -2.17
CA CYS A 249 45.27 3.51 -3.55
C CYS A 249 44.82 2.22 -4.27
N GLN A 250 43.87 2.36 -5.21
CA GLN A 250 43.38 1.22 -6.00
C GLN A 250 44.45 0.63 -6.92
N MET A 251 45.39 1.43 -7.41
CA MET A 251 46.49 0.94 -8.25
C MET A 251 47.39 0.00 -7.44
N CYS A 252 47.78 0.39 -6.23
CA CYS A 252 48.53 -0.48 -5.31
C CYS A 252 47.71 -1.71 -4.91
N ALA A 253 46.42 -1.55 -4.59
CA ALA A 253 45.56 -2.66 -4.22
C ALA A 253 45.40 -3.68 -5.35
N ASN A 254 45.27 -3.21 -6.60
CA ASN A 254 45.18 -4.07 -7.78
C ASN A 254 46.52 -4.70 -8.14
N GLY A 255 47.63 -3.98 -7.97
CA GLY A 255 48.99 -4.53 -8.15
C GLY A 255 49.25 -5.70 -7.21
N ARG A 256 48.88 -5.58 -5.93
CA ARG A 256 48.96 -6.68 -4.94
C ARG A 256 48.04 -7.86 -5.25
N ARG A 257 46.98 -7.66 -6.03
CA ARG A 257 46.00 -8.70 -6.41
C ARG A 257 46.39 -9.43 -7.70
N LYS A 258 47.41 -8.98 -8.43
CA LYS A 258 47.91 -9.73 -9.58
C LYS A 258 48.57 -11.01 -9.07
N LEU A 259 47.89 -12.12 -9.29
CA LEU A 259 48.48 -13.45 -9.13
C LEU A 259 49.63 -13.58 -10.13
N SER A 260 50.73 -14.18 -9.71
CA SER A 260 51.89 -14.44 -10.56
C SER A 260 52.05 -15.93 -10.82
N ILE A 261 52.97 -16.31 -11.71
CA ILE A 261 53.28 -17.71 -11.96
C ILE A 261 53.91 -18.35 -10.71
N GLU A 262 54.64 -17.59 -9.90
CA GLU A 262 55.18 -18.02 -8.62
C GLU A 262 54.07 -18.40 -7.64
N THR A 263 53.00 -17.60 -7.55
CA THR A 263 51.82 -17.95 -6.74
C THR A 263 51.19 -19.28 -7.19
N MET A 264 51.18 -19.56 -8.50
CA MET A 264 50.68 -20.83 -9.02
C MET A 264 51.58 -22.02 -8.65
N ARG A 265 52.91 -21.81 -8.65
CA ARG A 265 53.90 -22.81 -8.24
C ARG A 265 53.81 -23.13 -6.75
N GLU A 266 53.69 -22.11 -5.89
CA GLU A 266 53.48 -22.29 -4.44
C GLU A 266 52.21 -23.11 -4.16
N MET A 267 51.08 -22.74 -4.78
CA MET A 267 49.82 -23.47 -4.66
C MET A 267 49.91 -24.94 -5.09
N ALA A 268 50.75 -25.23 -6.10
CA ALA A 268 50.98 -26.60 -6.52
C ALA A 268 51.80 -27.38 -5.49
N ALA A 269 52.86 -26.77 -4.98
CA ALA A 269 53.73 -27.35 -3.97
C ALA A 269 52.97 -27.69 -2.66
N GLU A 270 52.08 -26.80 -2.20
CA GLU A 270 51.21 -27.04 -1.04
C GLU A 270 50.34 -28.30 -1.19
N ARG A 271 50.04 -28.70 -2.42
CA ARG A 271 49.23 -29.89 -2.75
C ARG A 271 50.07 -31.08 -3.23
N GLY A 272 51.38 -31.02 -2.99
CA GLY A 272 52.36 -32.05 -3.36
C GLY A 272 52.55 -32.21 -4.87
N GLY A 273 52.21 -31.21 -5.67
CA GLY A 273 52.36 -31.25 -7.13
C GLY A 273 53.18 -30.08 -7.67
N LEU A 274 53.18 -29.94 -9.00
CA LEU A 274 53.95 -28.94 -9.73
C LEU A 274 53.04 -28.16 -10.68
N CYS A 275 53.28 -26.85 -10.81
CA CYS A 275 52.77 -26.06 -11.92
C CYS A 275 53.83 -26.07 -13.03
N ILE A 276 53.54 -26.75 -14.13
CA ILE A 276 54.49 -26.99 -15.23
C ILE A 276 54.62 -25.77 -16.15
N SER A 277 53.54 -25.00 -16.30
CA SER A 277 53.57 -23.80 -17.15
C SER A 277 54.54 -22.73 -16.63
N ASP A 278 55.21 -22.03 -17.56
CA ASP A 278 56.18 -20.97 -17.25
C ASP A 278 55.58 -19.57 -17.18
N THR A 279 54.38 -19.36 -17.73
CA THR A 279 53.76 -18.03 -17.81
C THR A 279 52.34 -18.03 -17.26
N TYR A 280 52.01 -16.98 -16.51
CA TYR A 280 50.67 -16.70 -16.01
C TYR A 280 50.10 -15.47 -16.71
N VAL A 281 49.02 -15.66 -17.47
CA VAL A 281 48.36 -14.56 -18.20
C VAL A 281 47.21 -13.97 -17.39
N ASN A 282 46.30 -14.82 -16.88
CA ASN A 282 45.14 -14.44 -16.08
C ASN A 282 44.53 -15.67 -15.39
N SER A 283 43.44 -15.49 -14.63
CA SER A 283 42.81 -16.55 -13.85
C SER A 283 42.02 -17.59 -14.66
N VAL A 284 41.78 -17.35 -15.95
CA VAL A 284 40.94 -18.18 -16.82
C VAL A 284 41.71 -18.91 -17.92
N THR A 285 42.94 -18.46 -18.24
CA THR A 285 43.87 -19.16 -19.13
C THR A 285 44.32 -20.44 -18.44
N LYS A 286 44.24 -21.57 -19.14
CA LYS A 286 44.62 -22.88 -18.59
C LYS A 286 46.14 -22.92 -18.40
N LEU A 287 46.56 -23.44 -17.26
CA LEU A 287 47.94 -23.85 -16.99
C LEU A 287 48.00 -25.37 -16.96
N GLU A 288 49.20 -25.91 -17.18
CA GLU A 288 49.52 -27.31 -17.02
C GLU A 288 50.02 -27.59 -15.59
N TRP A 289 49.48 -28.63 -14.99
CA TRP A 289 49.71 -29.04 -13.60
C TRP A 289 50.08 -30.51 -13.55
N GLU A 290 50.88 -30.88 -12.56
CA GLU A 290 51.24 -32.25 -12.21
C GLU A 290 50.93 -32.49 -10.73
N CYS A 291 50.38 -33.65 -10.35
CA CYS A 291 50.11 -33.97 -8.94
C CYS A 291 51.22 -34.84 -8.34
N ALA A 292 51.17 -35.10 -7.03
CA ALA A 292 52.10 -35.99 -6.34
C ALA A 292 52.19 -37.41 -6.93
N ARG A 293 51.15 -37.85 -7.64
CA ARG A 293 51.12 -39.14 -8.32
C ARG A 293 51.65 -39.06 -9.76
N GLY A 294 52.10 -37.91 -10.26
CA GLY A 294 52.61 -37.76 -11.63
C GLY A 294 51.54 -37.55 -12.72
N HIS A 295 50.26 -37.38 -12.36
CA HIS A 295 49.23 -37.09 -13.37
C HIS A 295 49.37 -35.67 -13.89
N ARG A 296 49.44 -35.50 -15.22
CA ARG A 296 49.44 -34.18 -15.87
C ARG A 296 48.07 -33.79 -16.40
N TRP A 297 47.64 -32.54 -16.16
CA TRP A 297 46.39 -32.02 -16.70
C TRP A 297 46.40 -30.51 -16.90
N HIS A 298 45.52 -30.02 -17.77
CA HIS A 298 45.32 -28.60 -18.00
C HIS A 298 44.11 -28.09 -17.19
N SER A 299 44.31 -27.08 -16.36
CA SER A 299 43.24 -26.48 -15.56
C SER A 299 43.40 -24.97 -15.41
N LYS A 300 42.29 -24.27 -15.21
CA LYS A 300 42.28 -22.84 -14.95
C LYS A 300 42.77 -22.59 -13.52
N PRO A 301 43.65 -21.60 -13.29
CA PRO A 301 44.06 -21.15 -11.95
C PRO A 301 42.89 -20.94 -10.99
N GLN A 302 41.80 -20.34 -11.46
CA GLN A 302 40.60 -20.14 -10.65
C GLN A 302 40.00 -21.46 -10.14
N SER A 303 39.96 -22.52 -10.96
CA SER A 303 39.44 -23.83 -10.57
C SER A 303 40.33 -24.48 -9.50
N ILE A 304 41.65 -24.32 -9.63
CA ILE A 304 42.62 -24.79 -8.64
C ILE A 304 42.41 -24.07 -7.29
N ARG A 305 42.26 -22.74 -7.32
CA ARG A 305 41.99 -21.91 -6.14
C ARG A 305 40.70 -22.27 -5.41
N VAL A 306 39.65 -22.68 -6.13
CA VAL A 306 38.36 -23.07 -5.54
C VAL A 306 38.40 -24.50 -4.95
N GLY A 307 39.49 -25.24 -5.15
CA GLY A 307 39.73 -26.54 -4.49
C GLY A 307 39.73 -27.74 -5.43
N HIS A 308 39.51 -27.56 -6.74
CA HIS A 308 39.71 -28.64 -7.69
C HIS A 308 41.21 -28.91 -7.87
N TRP A 309 41.60 -30.17 -7.99
CA TRP A 309 43.00 -30.56 -8.14
C TRP A 309 43.18 -31.54 -9.29
N CYS A 310 43.67 -32.75 -9.04
CA CYS A 310 43.84 -33.77 -10.06
C CYS A 310 42.51 -34.54 -10.29
N PRO A 311 41.95 -34.52 -11.52
CA PRO A 311 40.72 -35.24 -11.85
C PRO A 311 40.90 -36.77 -11.75
N GLN A 312 42.11 -37.26 -12.06
CA GLN A 312 42.42 -38.69 -12.01
C GLN A 312 42.50 -39.17 -10.55
N CYS A 313 43.17 -38.42 -9.65
CA CYS A 313 43.13 -38.67 -8.21
C CYS A 313 41.70 -38.60 -7.63
N ALA A 314 40.89 -37.64 -8.07
CA ALA A 314 39.50 -37.51 -7.62
C ALA A 314 38.61 -38.66 -8.11
N HIS A 315 38.97 -39.31 -9.22
CA HIS A 315 38.28 -40.52 -9.69
C HIS A 315 38.76 -41.75 -8.90
N LEU A 316 40.07 -41.88 -8.69
CA LEU A 316 40.65 -42.93 -7.84
C LEU A 316 40.04 -42.95 -6.44
N SER A 317 39.86 -41.78 -5.81
CA SER A 317 39.29 -41.70 -4.45
C SER A 317 37.83 -42.14 -4.36
N LYS A 318 37.12 -42.29 -5.49
CA LYS A 318 35.73 -42.76 -5.55
C LYS A 318 35.62 -44.27 -5.81
N ILE A 319 36.72 -44.93 -6.19
CA ILE A 319 36.74 -46.38 -6.41
C ILE A 319 36.84 -47.04 -5.03
N THR A 320 35.76 -47.71 -4.61
CA THR A 320 35.68 -48.37 -3.29
C THR A 320 36.18 -49.81 -3.29
N ARG A 321 36.37 -50.41 -4.48
CA ARG A 321 36.88 -51.78 -4.65
C ARG A 321 38.30 -51.74 -5.19
N HIS A 322 39.27 -52.05 -4.32
CA HIS A 322 40.68 -52.16 -4.69
C HIS A 322 40.90 -53.38 -5.61
N GLU A 323 41.84 -53.28 -6.55
CA GLU A 323 42.25 -54.31 -7.54
C GLU A 323 41.37 -54.51 -8.79
N THR A 324 40.62 -53.48 -9.20
CA THR A 324 39.82 -53.54 -10.46
C THR A 324 40.60 -53.02 -11.68
N ARG A 325 40.28 -53.49 -12.91
CA ARG A 325 40.79 -52.91 -14.17
C ARG A 325 40.57 -51.38 -14.25
N LEU A 326 39.52 -50.88 -13.58
CA LEU A 326 39.19 -49.47 -13.52
C LEU A 326 40.18 -48.66 -12.67
N GLN A 327 40.70 -49.23 -11.57
CA GLN A 327 41.73 -48.59 -10.74
C GLN A 327 43.03 -48.42 -11.52
N ARG A 328 43.49 -49.48 -12.21
CA ARG A 328 44.71 -49.47 -13.04
C ARG A 328 44.70 -48.42 -14.15
N ARG A 329 43.52 -47.95 -14.58
CA ARG A 329 43.38 -46.88 -15.60
C ARG A 329 43.84 -45.52 -15.09
N TYR A 330 43.73 -45.27 -13.79
CA TYR A 330 44.01 -43.97 -13.18
C TYR A 330 45.22 -44.01 -12.26
N GLU A 331 45.80 -45.18 -11.96
CA GLU A 331 47.13 -45.30 -11.38
C GLU A 331 48.15 -44.73 -12.36
N ALA A 332 49.00 -43.82 -11.90
CA ALA A 332 50.00 -43.23 -12.77
C ALA A 332 51.07 -44.29 -13.10
N VAL A 333 51.46 -44.33 -14.37
CA VAL A 333 52.57 -45.14 -14.84
C VAL A 333 53.82 -44.29 -14.67
N GLU A 334 54.70 -44.66 -13.75
CA GLU A 334 56.09 -44.19 -13.80
C GLU A 334 56.72 -44.76 -15.08
N VAL A 335 57.27 -43.88 -15.93
CA VAL A 335 58.09 -44.25 -17.08
C VAL A 335 59.55 -44.21 -16.66
#